data_AF-B7FNM3-F1
#
_entry.id   AF-B7FNM3-F1
#
_cell.length_a   1.000
_cell.length_b   1.000
_cell.length_c   1.000
_cell.angle_alpha   90.00
_cell.angle_beta   90.00
_cell.angle_gamma   90.00
#
_symmetry.space_group_name_H-M   'P 1'
#
loop_
_entity.id
_entity.type
_entity.pdbx_description
1 polymer ?
#
loop_
_entity_poly.entity_id
_entity_poly.type
_entity_poly.pdbx_seq_one_letter_code
_entity_poly.pdbx_strand_id
1 'polypeptide(L)'
;MYLCSGNIPPFWTTCEQFSSQSDSPQRSITLSQIRAAYSQRTGQDFPVKGGTRTQMCFVLTIPYVACFTSQIGTLRFFTIELNQE
;
A
#
# COMPACT_ATOMS: atom_id res chain seq x y z
N MET A 1 -27.90 -21.30 -7.71
CA MET A 1 -28.49 -21.91 -8.92
C MET A 1 -28.92 -20.72 -9.79
N TYR A 2 -28.28 -20.29 -10.88
CA TYR A 2 -27.42 -20.83 -11.95
C TYR A 2 -26.08 -20.05 -12.00
N LEU A 3 -24.91 -20.69 -12.14
CA LEU A 3 -24.19 -21.10 -13.36
C LEU A 3 -23.79 -19.94 -14.32
N CYS A 4 -22.54 -19.49 -14.22
CA CYS A 4 -21.76 -19.03 -15.36
C CYS A 4 -20.47 -19.85 -15.44
N SER A 5 -20.49 -20.83 -16.35
CA SER A 5 -19.31 -21.53 -16.86
C SER A 5 -18.37 -20.56 -17.57
N GLY A 6 -17.07 -20.68 -17.33
CA GLY A 6 -16.04 -20.01 -18.12
C GLY A 6 -14.69 -20.09 -17.41
N ASN A 7 -13.77 -20.86 -17.97
CA ASN A 7 -12.39 -21.04 -17.52
C ASN A 7 -11.72 -19.70 -17.14
N ILE A 8 -11.52 -19.45 -15.84
CA ILE A 8 -10.59 -18.44 -15.34
C ILE A 8 -9.38 -19.19 -14.78
N PRO A 9 -8.14 -18.90 -15.21
CA PRO A 9 -6.95 -19.59 -14.73
C PRO A 9 -6.80 -19.45 -13.20
N PRO A 10 -6.24 -20.45 -12.51
CA PRO A 10 -6.24 -20.54 -11.04
C PRO A 10 -5.37 -19.49 -10.34
N PHE A 11 -4.76 -18.57 -11.07
CA PHE A 11 -3.92 -17.51 -10.51
C PHE A 11 -4.71 -16.46 -9.71
N TRP A 12 -6.04 -16.41 -9.87
CA TRP A 12 -6.89 -15.40 -9.24
C TRP A 12 -7.70 -15.89 -8.03
N THR A 13 -7.51 -17.15 -7.58
CA THR A 13 -8.38 -17.73 -6.53
C THR A 13 -7.67 -18.00 -5.19
N THR A 14 -6.39 -17.65 -5.03
CA THR A 14 -5.65 -17.82 -3.76
C THR A 14 -4.77 -16.61 -3.40
N CYS A 15 -5.31 -15.41 -3.55
CA CYS A 15 -4.85 -14.26 -2.78
C CYS A 15 -6.03 -13.77 -1.97
N GLU A 16 -6.11 -14.22 -0.71
CA GLU A 16 -6.89 -13.56 0.32
C GLU A 16 -6.72 -12.04 0.17
N GLN A 17 -7.85 -11.35 0.16
CA GLN A 17 -8.01 -9.94 -0.16
C GLN A 17 -6.94 -9.05 0.50
N PHE A 18 -5.88 -8.72 -0.24
CA PHE A 18 -5.05 -7.54 0.02
C PHE A 18 -5.46 -6.41 -0.96
N SER A 19 -6.77 -6.24 -1.16
CA SER A 19 -7.33 -4.99 -1.70
C SER A 19 -7.48 -3.97 -0.56
N SER A 20 -6.44 -3.82 0.26
CA SER A 20 -6.31 -2.76 1.26
C SER A 20 -5.69 -1.56 0.57
N GLN A 21 -6.46 -1.01 -0.36
CA GLN A 21 -6.29 0.35 -0.84
C GLN A 21 -6.34 1.23 0.43
N SER A 22 -5.22 1.87 0.75
CA SER A 22 -4.98 2.58 2.01
C SER A 22 -5.61 3.97 1.97
N ASP A 23 -6.85 4.09 1.50
CA ASP A 23 -7.49 5.39 1.19
C ASP A 23 -8.06 6.11 2.42
N SER A 24 -7.73 5.60 3.61
CA SER A 24 -8.18 6.16 4.88
C SER A 24 -7.12 5.97 5.96
N PRO A 25 -7.09 6.85 6.99
CA PRO A 25 -6.19 6.70 8.13
C PRO A 25 -6.30 5.33 8.82
N GLN A 26 -7.48 4.69 8.77
CA GLN A 26 -7.76 3.37 9.33
C GLN A 26 -7.02 2.25 8.58
N ARG A 27 -6.73 2.43 7.29
CA ARG A 27 -5.95 1.49 6.46
C ARG A 27 -4.49 1.92 6.25
N SER A 28 -3.99 2.79 7.12
CA SER A 28 -2.64 3.33 6.99
C SER A 28 -1.52 2.31 7.25
N ILE A 29 -0.41 2.48 6.54
CA ILE A 29 0.74 1.59 6.55
C ILE A 29 2.02 2.30 6.99
N THR A 30 2.96 1.57 7.57
CA THR A 30 4.28 2.10 7.96
C THR A 30 5.26 2.04 6.79
N LEU A 31 6.36 2.79 6.88
CA LEU A 31 7.45 2.68 5.89
C LEU A 31 8.04 1.26 5.82
N SER A 32 8.12 0.55 6.93
CA SER A 32 8.60 -0.85 6.93
C SER A 32 7.65 -1.76 6.14
N GLN A 33 6.34 -1.57 6.27
CA GLN A 33 5.33 -2.30 5.49
C GLN A 33 5.41 -1.94 3.99
N ILE A 34 5.63 -0.68 3.64
CA ILE A 34 5.86 -0.24 2.25
C ILE A 34 7.07 -0.96 1.65
N ARG A 35 8.19 -1.00 2.37
CA ARG A 35 9.40 -1.69 1.90
C ARG A 35 9.19 -3.19 1.73
N ALA A 36 8.54 -3.83 2.72
CA ALA A 36 8.23 -5.25 2.65
C ALA A 36 7.31 -5.58 1.46
N ALA A 37 6.26 -4.78 1.25
CA ALA A 37 5.36 -4.95 0.12
C ALA A 37 6.06 -4.73 -1.23
N TYR A 38 6.97 -3.75 -1.33
CA TYR A 38 7.78 -3.54 -2.53
C TYR A 38 8.66 -4.76 -2.83
N SER A 39 9.36 -5.27 -1.82
CA SER A 39 10.24 -6.43 -1.96
C SER A 39 9.47 -7.70 -2.34
N GLN A 40 8.30 -7.93 -1.73
CA GLN A 40 7.44 -9.05 -2.10
C GLN A 40 6.95 -8.98 -3.54
N ARG A 41 6.64 -7.79 -4.06
CA ARG A 41 6.11 -7.60 -5.42
C ARG A 41 7.19 -7.63 -6.50
N THR A 42 8.38 -7.13 -6.20
CA THR A 42 9.45 -6.91 -7.21
C THR A 42 10.63 -7.86 -7.07
N GLY A 43 10.75 -8.55 -5.93
CA GLY A 43 11.95 -9.32 -5.57
C GLY A 43 13.18 -8.45 -5.28
N GLN A 44 13.02 -7.13 -5.20
CA GLN A 44 14.12 -6.16 -5.06
C GLN A 44 13.97 -5.33 -3.78
N ASP A 45 15.09 -4.78 -3.30
CA ASP A 45 15.07 -3.80 -2.23
C ASP A 45 14.37 -2.51 -2.66
N PHE A 46 13.79 -1.80 -1.69
CA PHE A 46 13.18 -0.50 -1.95
C PHE A 46 14.19 0.45 -2.60
N PRO A 47 13.85 1.09 -3.74
CA PRO A 47 14.85 1.67 -4.65
C PRO A 47 15.44 2.99 -4.13
N VAL A 48 14.84 3.59 -3.10
CA VAL A 48 15.30 4.84 -2.52
C VAL A 48 16.46 4.59 -1.55
N LYS A 49 17.66 4.92 -2.01
CA LYS A 49 18.88 4.88 -1.20
C LYS A 49 18.86 5.99 -0.14
N GLY A 50 19.41 5.69 1.04
CA GLY A 50 19.44 6.61 2.18
C GLY A 50 18.70 6.06 3.41
N GLY A 51 18.72 6.84 4.50
CA GLY A 51 18.07 6.47 5.75
C GLY A 51 16.55 6.63 5.71
N THR A 52 15.90 6.21 6.79
CA THR A 52 14.43 6.30 6.99
C THR A 52 13.88 7.68 6.62
N ARG A 53 14.54 8.77 7.05
CA ARG A 53 14.11 10.14 6.75
C ARG A 53 14.00 10.43 5.26
N THR A 54 15.02 10.07 4.48
CA THR A 54 15.04 10.28 3.02
C THR A 54 13.92 9.50 2.33
N GLN A 55 13.71 8.24 2.73
CA GLN A 55 12.65 7.41 2.18
C GLN A 55 11.24 7.95 2.51
N MET A 56 11.03 8.45 3.73
CA MET A 56 9.77 9.11 4.10
C MET A 56 9.52 10.37 3.27
N CYS A 57 10.55 11.21 3.08
CA CYS A 57 10.44 12.39 2.23
C CYS A 57 10.08 12.01 0.79
N PHE A 58 10.69 10.96 0.23
CA PHE A 58 10.32 10.45 -1.09
C PHE A 58 8.84 10.06 -1.17
N VAL A 59 8.32 9.30 -0.20
CA VAL A 59 6.92 8.87 -0.19
C VAL A 59 5.96 10.07 -0.22
N LEU A 60 6.30 11.16 0.47
CA LEU A 60 5.50 12.40 0.49
C LEU A 60 5.59 13.23 -0.80
N THR A 61 6.48 12.89 -1.73
CA THR A 61 6.49 13.51 -3.07
C THR A 61 5.47 12.87 -4.02
N ILE A 62 4.91 11.72 -3.65
CA ILE A 62 3.91 11.03 -4.45
C ILE A 62 2.55 11.75 -4.26
N PRO A 63 1.88 12.17 -5.35
CA PRO A 63 0.59 12.82 -5.26
C PRO A 63 -0.43 11.97 -4.49
N TYR A 64 -1.30 12.64 -3.75
CA TYR A 64 -2.37 12.02 -2.96
C TYR A 64 -1.88 11.08 -1.85
N VAL A 65 -0.62 11.15 -1.45
CA VAL A 65 -0.12 10.46 -0.26
C VAL A 65 -0.05 11.44 0.91
N ALA A 66 -0.67 11.07 2.01
CA ALA A 66 -0.61 11.79 3.27
C ALA A 66 -0.03 10.91 4.38
N CYS A 67 0.40 11.54 5.46
CA CYS A 67 0.88 10.86 6.64
C CYS A 67 0.36 11.48 7.94
N PHE A 68 0.29 10.67 8.99
CA PHE A 68 0.02 11.12 10.35
C PHE A 68 0.84 10.31 11.34
N THR A 69 1.01 10.85 12.54
CA THR A 69 1.66 10.16 13.65
C THR A 69 0.59 9.56 14.57
N SER A 70 0.72 8.27 14.90
CA SER A 70 -0.15 7.63 15.87
C SER A 70 0.10 8.15 17.30
N GLN A 71 -0.79 7.84 18.25
CA GLN A 71 -0.64 8.23 19.66
C GLN A 71 0.67 7.73 20.29
N ILE A 72 1.21 6.61 19.79
CA ILE A 72 2.47 6.01 20.25
C ILE A 72 3.69 6.49 19.44
N GLY A 73 3.55 7.53 18.61
CA GLY A 73 4.67 8.12 17.88
C GLY A 73 5.06 7.40 16.59
N THR A 74 4.23 6.50 16.05
CA THR A 74 4.54 5.80 14.79
C THR A 74 3.99 6.58 13.60
N LEU A 75 4.86 6.93 12.64
CA LEU A 75 4.42 7.57 11.39
C LEU A 75 3.75 6.55 10.46
N ARG A 76 2.55 6.88 9.99
CA ARG A 76 1.75 6.06 9.09
C ARG A 76 1.38 6.84 7.83
N PHE A 77 1.28 6.14 6.72
CA PHE A 77 0.99 6.69 5.39
C PHE A 77 -0.33 6.13 4.87
N PHE A 78 -1.06 6.95 4.13
CA PHE A 78 -2.33 6.58 3.51
C PHE A 78 -2.52 7.41 2.23
N THR A 79 -3.32 6.90 1.30
CA THR A 79 -3.73 7.60 0.09
C THR A 79 -4.98 8.43 0.36
N ILE A 80 -5.14 9.55 -0.33
CA ILE A 80 -6.36 10.36 -0.32
C ILE A 80 -7.09 10.08 -1.61
N GLU A 81 -8.32 9.56 -1.53
CA GLU A 81 -9.22 9.55 -2.68
C GLU A 81 -9.78 10.96 -2.87
N LEU A 82 -9.47 11.58 -4.01
CA LEU A 82 -10.30 12.67 -4.50
C LEU A 82 -11.65 12.04 -4.85
N ASN A 83 -12.66 12.25 -4.00
CA ASN A 83 -14.03 12.06 -4.44
C ASN A 83 -14.21 12.85 -5.73
N GLN A 84 -14.46 12.14 -6.82
CA GLN A 84 -14.94 12.69 -8.08
C GLN A 84 -16.35 13.20 -7.81
N GLU A 85 -16.47 14.44 -7.33
CA GLU A 85 -17.72 15.20 -7.43
C GLU A 85 -17.92 15.68 -8.87
#